data_AF-A0A937IVN4-F1
#
_entry.id   AF-A0A937IVN4-F1
#
_cell.length_a   1.000
_cell.length_b   1.000
_cell.length_c   1.000
_cell.angle_alpha   90.00
_cell.angle_beta   90.00
_cell.angle_gamma   90.00
#
_symmetry.space_group_name_H-M   'P 1'
#
loop_
_entity.id
_entity.type
_entity.pdbx_description
1 polymer ?
#
loop_
_entity_poly.entity_id
_entity_poly.type
_entity_poly.pdbx_seq_one_letter_code
_entity_poly.pdbx_strand_id
1 'polypeptide(L)'
;PVNPVFEPLLLEWLDKANKAQADLKLLSHEFLFRPRKPMNDYQIENFAASHNNPDLVAFIREWQGNDMFPKEKIDDAVTRTDADFNLLNNTLADREWILGDNFTLADISWMPNIHRMTLMDWPLERYQHLEKWFNRVKMRQSYHNGLIAWEPKGLQNRFLNYVKQRKIDSGIHVTCFGALALGI
;
A
#
# COMPACT_ATOMS: atom_id res chain seq x y z
N PRO A 1 -3.65 -34.45 -8.76
CA PRO A 1 -2.48 -34.46 -7.84
C PRO A 1 -2.19 -33.03 -7.34
N VAL A 2 -2.07 -32.82 -6.03
CA VAL A 2 -1.65 -31.51 -5.48
C VAL A 2 -0.20 -31.28 -5.90
N ASN A 3 0.07 -30.15 -6.57
CA ASN A 3 1.43 -29.79 -6.96
C ASN A 3 2.26 -29.56 -5.67
N PRO A 4 3.30 -30.36 -5.39
CA PRO A 4 4.04 -30.29 -4.12
C PRO A 4 4.79 -28.96 -3.92
N VAL A 5 4.96 -28.19 -4.99
CA VAL A 5 5.64 -26.88 -4.95
C VAL A 5 4.64 -25.74 -4.70
N PHE A 6 3.34 -25.97 -4.87
CA PHE A 6 2.33 -24.93 -4.78
C PHE A 6 2.22 -24.32 -3.39
N GLU A 7 2.16 -25.15 -2.34
CA GLU A 7 1.98 -24.68 -0.97
C GLU A 7 3.17 -23.84 -0.46
N PRO A 8 4.45 -24.28 -0.63
CA PRO A 8 5.59 -23.44 -0.30
C PRO A 8 5.60 -22.09 -1.02
N LEU A 9 5.31 -22.08 -2.33
CA LEU A 9 5.24 -20.82 -3.10
C LEU A 9 4.11 -19.92 -2.63
N LEU A 10 2.94 -20.49 -2.31
CA LEU A 10 1.83 -19.73 -1.76
C LEU A 10 2.22 -19.05 -0.45
N LEU A 11 2.82 -19.80 0.49
CA LEU A 11 3.28 -19.24 1.77
C LEU A 11 4.31 -18.13 1.57
N GLU A 12 5.22 -18.28 0.61
CA GLU A 12 6.18 -17.23 0.27
C GLU A 12 5.47 -15.94 -0.18
N TRP A 13 4.47 -16.03 -1.06
CA TRP A 13 3.73 -14.86 -1.53
C TRP A 13 2.88 -14.20 -0.45
N LEU A 14 2.31 -14.99 0.47
CA LEU A 14 1.59 -14.48 1.63
C LEU A 14 2.53 -13.72 2.58
N ASP A 15 3.73 -14.24 2.82
CA ASP A 15 4.75 -13.57 3.63
C ASP A 15 5.19 -12.23 3.00
N LYS A 16 5.41 -12.20 1.68
CA LYS A 16 5.71 -10.93 0.97
C LYS A 16 4.57 -9.92 1.10
N ALA A 17 3.31 -10.34 0.90
CA ALA A 17 2.15 -9.47 1.06
C ALA A 17 2.02 -8.91 2.49
N ASN A 18 2.35 -9.73 3.49
CA ASN A 18 2.35 -9.33 4.90
C ASN A 18 3.48 -8.33 5.20
N LYS A 19 4.69 -8.56 4.71
CA LYS A 19 5.83 -7.64 4.88
C LYS A 19 5.55 -6.27 4.25
N ALA A 20 4.92 -6.24 3.08
CA ALA A 20 4.52 -5.01 2.41
C ALA A 20 3.52 -4.14 3.23
N GLN A 21 2.82 -4.70 4.22
CA GLN A 21 1.88 -3.93 5.06
C GLN A 21 2.57 -2.81 5.84
N ALA A 22 3.82 -2.99 6.25
CA ALA A 22 4.54 -1.98 7.03
C ALA A 22 4.74 -0.69 6.21
N ASP A 23 5.23 -0.82 4.98
CA ASP A 23 5.40 0.30 4.06
C ASP A 23 4.03 0.85 3.62
N LEU A 24 3.05 -0.02 3.33
CA LEU A 24 1.69 0.41 3.00
C LEU A 24 1.07 1.29 4.09
N LYS A 25 1.26 0.91 5.37
CA LYS A 25 0.80 1.69 6.52
C LYS A 25 1.49 3.05 6.56
N LEU A 26 2.83 3.06 6.50
CA LEU A 26 3.62 4.30 6.54
C LEU A 26 3.22 5.26 5.42
N LEU A 27 3.20 4.77 4.18
CA LEU A 27 2.83 5.55 3.00
C LEU A 27 1.38 6.03 3.06
N SER A 28 0.44 5.22 3.57
CA SER A 28 -0.94 5.67 3.77
C SER A 28 -1.04 6.84 4.75
N HIS A 29 -0.27 6.81 5.84
CA HIS A 29 -0.27 7.91 6.82
C HIS A 29 0.37 9.18 6.25
N GLU A 30 1.37 9.02 5.38
CA GLU A 30 2.02 10.11 4.68
C GLU A 30 1.13 10.73 3.59
N PHE A 31 0.59 9.92 2.69
CA PHE A 31 -0.04 10.37 1.46
C PHE A 31 -1.56 10.47 1.51
N LEU A 32 -2.23 9.86 2.50
CA LEU A 32 -3.69 9.90 2.62
C LEU A 32 -4.18 10.52 3.92
N PHE A 33 -3.51 10.25 5.04
CA PHE A 33 -4.06 10.55 6.37
C PHE A 33 -3.44 11.75 7.08
N ARG A 34 -2.55 12.50 6.42
CA ARG A 34 -2.08 13.80 6.91
C ARG A 34 -3.19 14.83 7.21
N PRO A 35 -4.31 14.94 6.46
CA PRO A 35 -5.36 15.92 6.75
C PRO A 35 -6.28 15.39 7.86
N ARG A 36 -5.71 15.26 9.07
CA ARG A 36 -6.39 14.78 10.28
C ARG A 36 -6.29 15.80 11.41
N LYS A 37 -7.06 15.54 12.46
CA LYS A 37 -6.87 16.22 13.74
C LYS A 37 -5.62 15.67 14.45
N PRO A 38 -4.65 16.51 14.87
CA PRO A 38 -3.54 16.09 15.72
C PRO A 38 -4.03 15.65 17.10
N MET A 39 -3.30 14.72 17.72
CA MET A 39 -3.49 14.38 19.14
C MET A 39 -2.63 15.33 19.98
N ASN A 40 -3.14 15.72 21.15
CA ASN A 40 -2.33 16.42 22.15
C ASN A 40 -1.51 15.42 23.00
N ASP A 41 -0.56 15.93 23.78
CA ASP A 41 0.33 15.10 24.59
C ASP A 41 -0.42 14.17 25.55
N TYR A 42 -1.50 14.65 26.16
CA TYR A 42 -2.34 13.83 27.04
C TYR A 42 -2.97 12.64 26.28
N GLN A 43 -3.47 12.88 25.07
CA GLN A 43 -4.06 11.84 24.22
C GLN A 43 -3.00 10.83 23.76
N ILE A 44 -1.78 11.28 23.47
CA ILE A 44 -0.66 10.41 23.09
C ILE A 44 -0.28 9.48 24.25
N GLU A 45 -0.14 10.03 25.46
CA GLU A 45 0.24 9.23 26.64
C GLU A 45 -0.90 8.30 27.09
N ASN A 46 -2.15 8.73 27.01
CA ASN A 46 -3.28 7.84 27.27
C ASN A 46 -3.34 6.70 26.24
N PHE A 47 -3.09 6.99 24.96
CA PHE A 47 -2.97 5.96 23.92
C PHE A 47 -1.82 4.98 24.23
N ALA A 48 -0.65 5.49 24.61
CA ALA A 48 0.51 4.68 24.96
C ALA A 48 0.24 3.76 26.16
N ALA A 49 -0.44 4.26 27.19
CA ALA A 49 -0.77 3.49 28.39
C ALA A 49 -1.83 2.40 28.15
N SER A 50 -2.70 2.57 27.15
CA SER A 50 -3.80 1.65 26.88
C SER A 50 -3.49 0.56 25.84
N HIS A 51 -2.28 0.50 25.29
CA HIS A 51 -1.91 -0.43 24.21
C HIS A 51 -0.67 -1.25 24.54
N ASN A 52 -0.76 -2.57 24.32
CA ASN A 52 0.35 -3.51 24.54
C ASN A 52 1.28 -3.67 23.32
N ASN A 53 1.12 -2.85 22.28
CA ASN A 53 1.93 -2.91 21.06
C ASN A 53 2.93 -1.74 21.03
N PRO A 54 4.20 -1.96 21.43
CA PRO A 54 5.18 -0.88 21.51
C PRO A 54 5.48 -0.25 20.15
N ASP A 55 5.46 -1.03 19.06
CA ASP A 55 5.71 -0.53 17.70
C ASP A 55 4.59 0.40 17.24
N LEU A 56 3.34 0.07 17.58
CA LEU A 56 2.20 0.94 17.32
C LEU A 56 2.31 2.26 18.10
N VAL A 57 2.71 2.20 19.37
CA VAL A 57 2.91 3.39 20.20
C VAL A 57 4.02 4.27 19.64
N ALA A 58 5.17 3.68 19.28
CA ALA A 58 6.29 4.40 18.67
C ALA A 58 5.87 5.07 17.35
N PHE A 59 5.15 4.34 16.49
CA PHE A 59 4.63 4.87 15.23
C PHE A 59 3.68 6.06 15.46
N ILE A 60 2.76 5.95 16.43
CA ILE A 60 1.82 7.04 16.71
C ILE A 60 2.54 8.27 17.26
N ARG A 61 3.50 8.10 18.17
CA ARG A 61 4.33 9.19 18.69
C ARG A 61 5.06 9.91 17.57
N GLU A 62 5.72 9.17 16.68
CA GLU A 62 6.41 9.73 15.51
C GLU A 62 5.43 10.48 14.60
N TRP A 63 4.28 9.88 14.29
CA TRP A 63 3.25 10.51 13.45
C TRP A 63 2.58 11.75 14.06
N GLN A 64 2.66 11.94 15.39
CA GLN A 64 2.25 13.18 16.06
C GLN A 64 3.35 14.24 16.12
N GLY A 65 4.60 13.89 15.84
CA GLY A 65 5.73 14.82 15.88
C GLY A 65 5.63 15.91 14.81
N ASN A 66 6.39 17.00 14.99
CA ASN A 66 6.37 18.17 14.11
C ASN A 66 6.68 17.82 12.64
N ASP A 67 7.71 16.98 12.42
CA ASP A 67 8.10 16.54 11.08
C ASP A 67 7.33 15.29 10.61
N MET A 68 6.50 14.70 11.48
CA MET A 68 5.86 13.39 11.33
C MET A 68 6.90 12.32 10.98
N PHE A 69 7.00 11.94 9.69
CA PHE A 69 8.00 11.00 9.21
C PHE A 69 9.11 11.73 8.43
N PRO A 70 10.40 11.46 8.74
CA PRO A 70 11.50 12.00 7.97
C PRO A 70 11.41 11.61 6.49
N LYS A 71 11.83 12.51 5.59
CA LYS A 71 11.79 12.25 4.14
C LYS A 71 12.52 10.97 3.75
N GLU A 72 13.71 10.73 4.31
CA GLU A 72 14.53 9.53 4.05
C GLU A 72 13.75 8.24 4.34
N LYS A 73 12.98 8.21 5.43
CA LYS A 73 12.14 7.06 5.79
C LYS A 73 11.04 6.80 4.75
N ILE A 74 10.49 7.86 4.16
CA ILE A 74 9.52 7.76 3.07
C ILE A 74 10.21 7.33 1.77
N ASP A 75 11.40 7.86 1.46
CA ASP A 75 12.20 7.44 0.31
C ASP A 75 12.51 5.94 0.33
N ASP A 76 12.90 5.43 1.50
CA ASP A 76 13.18 4.01 1.71
C ASP A 76 11.94 3.14 1.52
N ALA A 77 10.80 3.56 2.08
CA ALA A 77 9.53 2.83 1.94
C ALA A 77 9.03 2.81 0.49
N VAL A 78 9.18 3.93 -0.24
CA VAL A 78 8.86 3.99 -1.67
C VAL A 78 9.79 3.08 -2.47
N THR A 79 11.09 3.06 -2.14
CA THR A 79 12.06 2.21 -2.83
C THR A 79 11.80 0.72 -2.63
N ARG A 80 11.48 0.29 -1.40
CA ARG A 80 11.09 -1.10 -1.14
C ARG A 80 9.79 -1.49 -1.84
N THR A 81 8.79 -0.61 -1.82
CA THR A 81 7.52 -0.85 -2.49
C THR A 81 7.67 -0.94 -4.01
N ASP A 82 8.52 -0.09 -4.62
CA ASP A 82 8.87 -0.19 -6.04
C ASP A 82 9.55 -1.54 -6.36
N ALA A 83 10.46 -2.01 -5.51
CA ALA A 83 11.10 -3.31 -5.68
C ALA A 83 10.09 -4.48 -5.62
N ASP A 84 9.16 -4.43 -4.67
CA ASP A 84 8.09 -5.44 -4.55
C ASP A 84 7.17 -5.44 -5.79
N PHE A 85 6.87 -4.27 -6.35
CA PHE A 85 6.02 -4.16 -7.54
C PHE A 85 6.73 -4.59 -8.81
N ASN A 86 8.04 -4.34 -8.92
CA ASN A 86 8.86 -4.92 -9.96
C ASN A 86 8.91 -6.45 -9.87
N LEU A 87 9.02 -7.02 -8.66
CA LEU A 87 8.95 -8.47 -8.46
C LEU A 87 7.60 -9.05 -8.90
N LEU A 88 6.48 -8.44 -8.48
CA LEU A 88 5.14 -8.84 -8.92
C LEU A 88 5.00 -8.73 -10.45
N ASN A 89 5.43 -7.61 -11.02
CA ASN A 89 5.37 -7.35 -12.45
C ASN A 89 6.12 -8.42 -13.25
N ASN A 90 7.35 -8.74 -12.84
CA ASN A 90 8.17 -9.76 -13.50
C ASN A 90 7.57 -11.14 -13.34
N THR A 91 6.99 -11.45 -12.16
CA THR A 91 6.28 -12.70 -11.92
C THR A 91 5.08 -12.82 -12.85
N LEU A 92 4.33 -11.74 -13.07
CA LEU A 92 3.13 -11.69 -13.91
C LEU A 92 3.42 -11.57 -15.42
N ALA A 93 4.69 -11.61 -15.84
CA ALA A 93 5.06 -11.46 -17.24
C ALA A 93 4.58 -12.61 -18.12
N ASP A 94 4.55 -13.82 -17.57
CA ASP A 94 4.25 -15.08 -18.28
C ASP A 94 2.99 -15.79 -17.79
N ARG A 95 2.21 -15.15 -16.91
CA ARG A 95 1.05 -15.78 -16.24
C ARG A 95 -0.08 -14.80 -15.96
N GLU A 96 -1.29 -15.34 -15.82
CA GLU A 96 -2.48 -14.55 -15.56
C GLU A 96 -2.62 -14.13 -14.09
N TRP A 97 -2.23 -15.01 -13.16
CA TRP A 97 -2.32 -14.82 -11.71
C TRP A 97 -0.96 -15.14 -11.06
N ILE A 98 -0.77 -14.73 -9.80
CA ILE A 98 0.56 -14.79 -9.15
C ILE A 98 1.17 -16.20 -9.18
N LEU A 99 0.34 -17.24 -9.01
CA LEU A 99 0.75 -18.65 -9.00
C LEU A 99 0.40 -19.42 -10.29
N GLY A 100 0.23 -18.73 -11.43
CA GLY A 100 -0.02 -19.34 -12.74
C GLY A 100 -1.40 -19.00 -13.30
N ASP A 101 -2.14 -20.00 -13.76
CA ASP A 101 -3.40 -19.79 -14.49
C ASP A 101 -4.64 -19.68 -13.58
N ASN A 102 -4.49 -19.96 -12.28
CA ASN A 102 -5.60 -19.93 -11.34
C ASN A 102 -5.46 -18.76 -10.36
N PHE A 103 -6.59 -18.11 -10.07
CA PHE A 103 -6.69 -17.12 -9.01
C PHE A 103 -6.59 -17.81 -7.64
N THR A 104 -5.69 -17.35 -6.77
CA THR A 104 -5.38 -18.01 -5.50
C THR A 104 -5.39 -17.05 -4.31
N LEU A 105 -5.09 -17.59 -3.12
CA LEU A 105 -4.85 -16.78 -1.92
C LEU A 105 -3.69 -15.78 -2.09
N ALA A 106 -2.72 -16.05 -2.97
CA ALA A 106 -1.68 -15.07 -3.28
C ALA A 106 -2.29 -13.79 -3.85
N ASP A 107 -3.17 -13.91 -4.86
CA ASP A 107 -3.84 -12.76 -5.47
C ASP A 107 -4.76 -12.03 -4.49
N ILE A 108 -5.49 -12.80 -3.67
CA ILE A 108 -6.37 -12.27 -2.62
C ILE A 108 -5.59 -11.44 -1.59
N SER A 109 -4.37 -11.88 -1.23
CA SER A 109 -3.52 -11.18 -0.26
C SER A 109 -2.96 -9.86 -0.80
N TRP A 110 -2.73 -9.77 -2.12
CA TRP A 110 -2.15 -8.59 -2.75
C TRP A 110 -3.19 -7.56 -3.23
N MET A 111 -4.41 -7.98 -3.58
CA MET A 111 -5.43 -7.06 -4.10
C MET A 111 -5.74 -5.85 -3.19
N PRO A 112 -5.89 -5.96 -1.84
CA PRO A 112 -6.15 -4.79 -1.02
C PRO A 112 -4.95 -3.83 -0.95
N ASN A 113 -3.73 -4.38 -1.03
CA ASN A 113 -2.50 -3.59 -1.00
C ASN A 113 -2.44 -2.71 -2.25
N ILE A 114 -2.55 -3.31 -3.44
CA ILE A 114 -2.50 -2.57 -4.70
C ILE A 114 -3.67 -1.58 -4.82
N HIS A 115 -4.86 -1.95 -4.34
CA HIS A 115 -5.98 -1.01 -4.25
C HIS A 115 -5.61 0.22 -3.40
N ARG A 116 -5.09 0.04 -2.18
CA ARG A 116 -4.70 1.16 -1.31
C ARG A 116 -3.66 2.07 -1.98
N MET A 117 -2.75 1.50 -2.76
CA MET A 117 -1.73 2.26 -3.49
C MET A 117 -2.33 3.12 -4.60
N THR A 118 -3.38 2.66 -5.27
CA THR A 118 -4.09 3.47 -6.28
C THR A 118 -4.78 4.69 -5.67
N LEU A 119 -5.17 4.63 -4.39
CA LEU A 119 -5.72 5.79 -3.68
C LEU A 119 -4.66 6.88 -3.44
N MET A 120 -3.38 6.50 -3.43
CA MET A 120 -2.22 7.40 -3.25
C MET A 120 -1.70 7.94 -4.59
N ASP A 121 -2.39 7.67 -5.71
CA ASP A 121 -1.93 8.00 -7.07
C ASP A 121 -0.55 7.37 -7.39
N TRP A 122 -0.32 6.15 -6.89
CA TRP A 122 0.88 5.39 -7.23
C TRP A 122 0.90 5.07 -8.73
N PRO A 123 2.02 5.31 -9.45
CA PRO A 123 2.11 5.18 -10.90
C PRO A 123 2.20 3.72 -11.35
N LEU A 124 1.07 2.99 -11.31
CA LEU A 124 1.01 1.57 -11.68
C LEU A 124 1.37 1.31 -13.15
N GLU A 125 1.24 2.29 -14.03
CA GLU A 125 1.62 2.23 -15.44
C GLU A 125 3.12 1.92 -15.66
N ARG A 126 3.96 2.12 -14.64
CA ARG A 126 5.37 1.71 -14.66
C ARG A 126 5.54 0.19 -14.65
N TYR A 127 4.50 -0.55 -14.25
CA TYR A 127 4.50 -2.00 -14.06
C TYR A 127 3.44 -2.66 -14.94
N GLN A 128 3.67 -2.69 -16.25
CA GLN A 128 2.70 -3.12 -17.26
C GLN A 128 1.95 -4.45 -16.96
N HIS A 129 2.61 -5.45 -16.39
CA HIS A 129 2.00 -6.75 -16.10
C HIS A 129 1.20 -6.71 -14.79
N LEU A 130 1.71 -5.98 -13.80
CA LEU A 130 0.99 -5.74 -12.54
C LEU A 130 -0.27 -4.89 -12.78
N GLU A 131 -0.20 -3.86 -13.61
CA GLU A 131 -1.36 -3.04 -13.98
C GLU A 131 -2.42 -3.91 -14.70
N LYS A 132 -2.01 -4.73 -15.67
CA LYS A 132 -2.91 -5.69 -16.35
C LYS A 132 -3.55 -6.66 -15.37
N TRP A 133 -2.78 -7.21 -14.43
CA TRP A 133 -3.29 -8.06 -13.36
C TRP A 133 -4.30 -7.33 -12.49
N PHE A 134 -4.01 -6.10 -12.06
CA PHE A 134 -4.92 -5.36 -11.19
C PHE A 134 -6.21 -4.97 -11.91
N ASN A 135 -6.14 -4.68 -13.22
CA ASN A 135 -7.33 -4.50 -14.06
C ASN A 135 -8.18 -5.78 -14.12
N ARG A 136 -7.58 -6.98 -14.20
CA ARG A 136 -8.32 -8.25 -14.09
C ARG A 136 -8.93 -8.45 -12.70
N VAL A 137 -8.18 -8.16 -11.63
CA VAL A 137 -8.66 -8.25 -10.25
C VAL A 137 -9.91 -7.38 -10.04
N LYS A 138 -9.88 -6.14 -10.52
CA LYS A 138 -11.01 -5.19 -10.41
C LYS A 138 -12.30 -5.69 -11.05
N MET A 139 -12.24 -6.58 -12.05
CA MET A 139 -13.43 -7.16 -12.70
C MET A 139 -14.06 -8.31 -11.90
N ARG A 140 -13.39 -8.83 -10.87
CA ARG A 140 -13.88 -10.00 -10.12
C ARG A 140 -14.95 -9.59 -9.12
N GLN A 141 -16.02 -10.39 -9.03
CA GLN A 141 -17.05 -10.20 -8.01
C GLN A 141 -16.47 -10.26 -6.58
N SER A 142 -15.44 -11.06 -6.34
CA SER A 142 -14.76 -11.15 -5.04
C SER A 142 -14.09 -9.83 -4.63
N TYR A 143 -13.56 -9.06 -5.59
CA TYR A 143 -12.99 -7.74 -5.33
C TYR A 143 -14.09 -6.75 -4.91
N HIS A 144 -15.23 -6.77 -5.61
CA HIS A 144 -16.35 -5.92 -5.24
C HIS A 144 -16.95 -6.28 -3.88
N ASN A 145 -17.22 -7.57 -3.63
CA ASN A 145 -17.87 -8.02 -2.40
C ASN A 145 -16.94 -7.91 -1.18
N GLY A 146 -15.66 -8.20 -1.36
CA GLY A 146 -14.67 -8.26 -0.28
C GLY A 146 -13.98 -6.93 0.03
N LEU A 147 -14.01 -5.96 -0.89
CA LEU A 147 -13.31 -4.70 -0.73
C LEU A 147 -14.22 -3.50 -1.00
N ILE A 148 -14.69 -3.32 -2.24
CA ILE A 148 -15.42 -2.11 -2.64
C ILE A 148 -16.72 -1.92 -1.86
N ALA A 149 -17.46 -2.99 -1.57
CA ALA A 149 -18.71 -2.94 -0.82
C ALA A 149 -18.53 -2.42 0.62
N TRP A 150 -17.30 -2.49 1.16
CA TRP A 150 -16.94 -2.04 2.51
C TRP A 150 -16.28 -0.66 2.53
N GLU A 151 -16.08 -0.05 1.37
CA GLU A 151 -15.56 1.30 1.30
C GLU A 151 -16.65 2.34 1.58
N PRO A 152 -16.39 3.33 2.44
CA PRO A 152 -17.27 4.48 2.58
C PRO A 152 -17.52 5.15 1.23
N LYS A 153 -18.79 5.45 0.93
CA LYS A 153 -19.18 6.14 -0.30
C LYS A 153 -18.38 7.44 -0.47
N GLY A 154 -17.79 7.61 -1.65
CA GLY A 154 -17.01 8.81 -2.01
C GLY A 154 -15.59 8.86 -1.42
N LEU A 155 -15.13 7.83 -0.70
CA LEU A 155 -13.79 7.81 -0.12
C LEU A 155 -12.69 7.88 -1.19
N GLN A 156 -12.85 7.12 -2.29
CA GLN A 156 -11.89 7.13 -3.40
C GLN A 156 -11.72 8.55 -3.98
N ASN A 157 -12.84 9.20 -4.31
CA ASN A 157 -12.82 10.57 -4.83
C ASN A 157 -12.20 11.56 -3.83
N ARG A 158 -12.46 11.39 -2.53
CA ARG A 158 -11.86 12.23 -1.49
C ARG A 158 -10.34 12.10 -1.49
N PHE A 159 -9.81 10.88 -1.54
CA PHE A 159 -8.36 10.66 -1.55
C PHE A 159 -7.72 11.13 -2.85
N LEU A 160 -8.29 10.81 -4.01
CA LEU A 160 -7.77 11.28 -5.29
C LEU A 160 -7.73 12.81 -5.37
N ASN A 161 -8.80 13.48 -4.93
CA ASN A 161 -8.83 14.94 -4.86
C ASN A 161 -7.79 15.50 -3.89
N TYR A 162 -7.63 14.88 -2.72
CA TYR A 162 -6.61 15.29 -1.75
C TYR A 162 -5.20 15.14 -2.30
N VAL A 163 -4.85 14.00 -2.90
CA VAL A 163 -3.51 13.75 -3.47
C VAL A 163 -3.23 14.74 -4.60
N LYS A 164 -4.20 14.94 -5.51
CA LYS A 164 -4.09 15.93 -6.59
C LYS A 164 -3.89 17.35 -6.06
N GLN A 165 -4.68 17.76 -5.08
CA GLN A 165 -4.60 19.11 -4.51
C GLN A 165 -3.28 19.31 -3.76
N ARG A 166 -2.82 18.32 -2.99
CA ARG A 166 -1.53 18.35 -2.30
C ARG A 166 -0.38 18.54 -3.28
N LYS A 167 -0.40 17.83 -4.41
CA LYS A 167 0.60 17.99 -5.47
C LYS A 167 0.60 19.42 -6.04
N ILE A 168 -0.57 20.02 -6.24
CA ILE A 168 -0.70 21.40 -6.73
C ILE A 168 -0.19 22.41 -5.69
N ASP A 169 -0.63 22.29 -4.44
CA ASP A 169 -0.38 23.32 -3.42
C ASP A 169 1.04 23.29 -2.87
N SER A 170 1.64 22.09 -2.77
CA SER A 170 2.91 21.88 -2.07
C SER A 170 4.00 21.26 -2.95
N GLY A 171 3.66 20.80 -4.17
CA GLY A 171 4.56 20.00 -5.00
C GLY A 171 4.76 18.57 -4.48
N ILE A 172 4.20 18.20 -3.32
CA ILE A 172 4.43 16.87 -2.72
C ILE A 172 3.52 15.83 -3.38
N HIS A 173 4.14 14.83 -3.99
CA HIS A 173 3.50 13.66 -4.58
C HIS A 173 4.35 12.41 -4.31
N VAL A 174 3.78 11.21 -4.38
CA VAL A 174 4.54 9.97 -4.11
C VAL A 174 5.73 9.79 -5.07
N THR A 175 5.63 10.33 -6.29
CA THR A 175 6.71 10.33 -7.28
C THR A 175 7.91 11.22 -6.92
N CYS A 176 7.83 12.02 -5.86
CA CYS A 176 8.94 12.85 -5.39
C CYS A 176 9.88 12.10 -4.43
N PHE A 177 9.65 10.80 -4.20
CA PHE A 177 10.35 10.02 -3.20
C PHE A 177 11.00 8.76 -3.79
N GLY A 178 12.11 8.35 -3.16
CA GLY A 178 12.79 7.08 -3.40
C GLY A 178 13.03 6.74 -4.87
N ALA A 179 12.85 5.46 -5.21
CA ALA A 179 12.99 4.94 -6.57
C ALA A 179 12.05 5.60 -7.61
N LEU A 180 10.92 6.19 -7.19
CA LEU A 180 10.02 6.88 -8.11
C LEU A 180 10.55 8.26 -8.53
N ALA A 181 11.35 8.91 -7.69
CA ALA A 181 11.96 10.21 -7.98
C ALA A 181 13.08 10.12 -9.02
N LEU A 182 13.72 8.95 -9.15
CA LEU A 182 14.83 8.72 -10.07
C LEU A 182 14.40 8.49 -11.53
N GLY A 183 13.09 8.34 -11.77
CA GLY A 183 12.51 8.03 -13.08
C GLY A 183 11.77 9.19 -13.74
N ILE A 184 11.96 10.42 -13.27
CA ILE A 184 11.47 11.66 -13.90
C ILE A 184 12.67 12.42 -14.49
#